data_AF-R6HBE8-F1
#
_entry.id   AF-R6HBE8-F1
#
_cell.length_a   1.000
_cell.length_b   1.000
_cell.length_c   1.000
_cell.angle_alpha   90.00
_cell.angle_beta   90.00
_cell.angle_gamma   90.00
#
_symmetry.space_group_name_H-M   'P 1'
#
loop_
_entity.id
_entity.type
_entity.pdbx_description
1 polymer ?
#
loop_
_entity_poly.entity_id
_entity_poly.type
_entity_poly.pdbx_seq_one_letter_code
_entity_poly.pdbx_strand_id
1 'polypeptide(L)'
;MQVNQKGLPVLYDDVPEGQLTDSPLRKLLTTPYARKLDMEYDGYPAVVATSNITPPMPQEFQKRALFFQASASLNQEGCIHGEGTGHLVDGIGSAFYAEYVRRAAPLFKAALDADPIGDLDVYRISSQTILGIFDDSGCNPEWVRPLCVDDYFGEAPMCQRAARDLMRYFTANRGSFERDAKKNQLIVRCSSGDRNAENVLKGIEMMLPPRFEAEFSPGMLTCRLHEIEKLCRVRFSPRDGWWRRFRG
;
A
#
# COMPACT_ATOMS: atom_id res chain seq x y z
N MET A 1 4.20 33.72 -13.84
CA MET A 1 4.22 32.59 -14.79
C MET A 1 3.50 31.43 -14.13
N GLN A 2 2.19 31.28 -14.34
CA GLN A 2 1.43 30.12 -13.88
C GLN A 2 1.75 28.99 -14.85
N VAL A 3 2.57 28.03 -14.41
CA VAL A 3 2.76 26.79 -15.16
C VAL A 3 1.41 26.09 -15.16
N ASN A 4 0.82 25.93 -16.34
CA ASN A 4 -0.43 25.21 -16.53
C ASN A 4 -0.14 23.72 -16.25
N GLN A 5 -0.25 23.28 -14.99
CA GLN A 5 0.04 21.93 -14.51
C GLN A 5 -1.07 20.95 -14.95
N LYS A 6 -1.38 20.92 -16.25
CA LYS A 6 -2.37 20.01 -16.83
C LYS A 6 -1.85 18.58 -16.76
N GLY A 7 -2.25 17.84 -15.74
CA GLY A 7 -1.99 16.40 -15.60
C GLY A 7 -0.53 15.97 -15.43
N LEU A 8 0.43 16.91 -15.31
CA LEU A 8 1.83 16.56 -15.06
C LEU A 8 1.98 15.96 -13.65
N PRO A 9 2.70 14.84 -13.49
CA PRO A 9 2.87 14.24 -12.17
C PRO A 9 3.56 15.21 -11.21
N VAL A 10 3.09 15.25 -9.97
CA VAL A 10 3.65 16.07 -8.90
C VAL A 10 4.40 15.16 -7.93
N LEU A 11 5.67 15.47 -7.69
CA LEU A 11 6.51 14.77 -6.72
C LEU A 11 6.59 15.58 -5.42
N TYR A 12 6.22 14.96 -4.31
CA TYR A 12 6.48 15.44 -2.96
C TYR A 12 7.62 14.60 -2.38
N ASP A 13 8.78 15.22 -2.17
CA ASP A 13 9.96 14.53 -1.65
C ASP A 13 10.09 14.67 -0.13
N ASP A 14 10.52 13.60 0.53
CA ASP A 14 10.75 13.46 1.97
C ASP A 14 9.64 14.06 2.86
N VAL A 15 8.41 13.61 2.62
CA VAL A 15 7.24 14.16 3.30
C VAL A 15 7.25 13.76 4.79
N PRO A 16 7.24 14.73 5.73
CA PRO A 16 7.18 14.44 7.17
C PRO A 16 5.78 14.00 7.61
N GLU A 17 5.70 13.27 8.72
CA GLU A 17 4.49 12.55 9.19
C GLU A 17 3.21 13.40 9.17
N GLY A 18 3.29 14.64 9.67
CA GLY A 18 2.15 15.54 9.79
C GLY A 18 1.65 16.13 8.46
N GLN A 19 2.48 16.13 7.41
CA GLN A 19 2.09 16.70 6.11
C GLN A 19 1.33 15.71 5.23
N LEU A 20 1.36 14.41 5.50
CA LEU A 20 0.48 13.48 4.77
C LEU A 20 -0.97 13.58 5.27
N THR A 21 -1.16 13.93 6.54
CA THR A 21 -2.47 13.96 7.20
C THR A 21 -3.11 15.35 7.30
N ASP A 22 -2.37 16.44 7.08
CA ASP A 22 -2.88 17.81 7.33
C ASP A 22 -2.47 18.85 6.27
N SER A 23 -2.21 18.42 5.03
CA SER A 23 -1.70 19.29 3.96
C SER A 23 -2.64 19.41 2.74
N PRO A 24 -2.33 20.30 1.78
CA PRO A 24 -2.98 20.34 0.47
C PRO A 24 -3.02 18.99 -0.26
N LEU A 25 -2.07 18.09 0.03
CA LEU A 25 -2.05 16.72 -0.49
C LEU A 25 -3.27 15.93 -0.03
N ARG A 26 -3.62 16.01 1.26
CA ARG A 26 -4.84 15.39 1.78
C ARG A 26 -6.06 15.93 1.06
N LYS A 27 -6.18 17.26 0.91
CA LYS A 27 -7.30 17.87 0.17
C LYS A 27 -7.36 17.35 -1.26
N LEU A 28 -6.24 17.29 -1.97
CA LEU A 28 -6.21 16.76 -3.34
C LEU A 28 -6.66 15.29 -3.41
N LEU A 29 -6.25 14.47 -2.44
CA LEU A 29 -6.59 13.05 -2.38
C LEU A 29 -8.00 12.76 -1.86
N THR A 30 -8.57 13.59 -0.97
CA THR A 30 -9.87 13.35 -0.33
C THR A 30 -11.02 14.15 -0.93
N THR A 31 -10.75 15.19 -1.72
CA THR A 31 -11.82 16.01 -2.28
C THR A 31 -12.74 15.11 -3.11
N PRO A 32 -14.05 15.08 -2.81
CA PRO A 32 -15.00 14.34 -3.63
C PRO A 32 -14.94 14.87 -5.07
N TYR A 33 -15.17 14.00 -6.05
CA TYR A 33 -15.41 14.38 -7.44
C TYR A 33 -16.59 15.36 -7.51
N ALA A 34 -16.32 16.64 -7.32
CA ALA A 34 -17.31 17.67 -7.54
C ALA A 34 -17.30 17.91 -9.05
N ARG A 35 -18.45 17.71 -9.70
CA ARG A 35 -18.66 17.97 -11.13
C ARG A 35 -18.17 19.35 -11.61
N LYS A 36 -18.04 20.32 -10.70
CA LYS A 36 -17.42 21.64 -10.96
C LYS A 36 -15.91 21.57 -11.18
N LEU A 37 -15.20 20.72 -10.45
CA LEU A 37 -13.75 20.57 -10.59
C LEU A 37 -13.38 19.90 -11.92
N ASP A 38 -14.15 18.93 -12.40
CA ASP A 38 -13.95 18.32 -13.73
C ASP A 38 -14.13 19.32 -14.88
N MET A 39 -14.92 20.37 -14.67
CA MET A 39 -15.10 21.46 -15.63
C MET A 39 -14.01 22.54 -15.54
N GLU A 40 -13.31 22.61 -14.41
CA GLU A 40 -12.31 23.64 -14.10
C GLU A 40 -10.86 23.13 -14.30
N TYR A 41 -10.63 21.83 -14.11
CA TYR A 41 -9.33 21.18 -14.22
C TYR A 41 -9.38 20.04 -15.24
N ASP A 42 -8.65 20.23 -16.34
CA ASP A 42 -8.51 19.32 -17.49
C ASP A 42 -7.58 18.13 -17.15
N GLY A 43 -7.90 17.42 -16.06
CA GLY A 43 -7.13 16.32 -15.49
C GLY A 43 -6.38 16.68 -14.20
N TYR A 44 -6.41 15.75 -13.23
CA TYR A 44 -5.62 15.84 -12.00
C TYR A 44 -4.22 15.25 -12.20
N PRO A 45 -3.18 15.84 -11.58
CA PRO A 45 -1.85 15.27 -11.64
C PRO A 45 -1.79 13.95 -10.88
N ALA A 46 -1.06 12.97 -11.41
CA ALA A 46 -0.63 11.84 -10.60
C ALA A 46 0.29 12.36 -9.49
N VAL A 47 0.07 11.96 -8.24
CA VAL A 47 0.90 12.42 -7.12
C VAL A 47 1.77 11.28 -6.63
N VAL A 48 3.08 11.53 -6.60
CA VAL A 48 4.07 10.64 -6.02
C VAL A 48 4.61 11.32 -4.77
N ALA A 49 4.59 10.61 -3.64
CA ALA A 49 5.16 11.09 -2.38
C ALA A 49 6.19 10.08 -1.87
N THR A 50 7.36 10.57 -1.47
CA THR A 50 8.40 9.78 -0.79
C THR A 50 8.38 10.12 0.70
N SER A 51 8.68 9.15 1.55
CA SER A 51 8.85 9.38 2.99
C SER A 51 9.75 8.31 3.59
N ASN A 52 10.58 8.72 4.55
CA ASN A 52 11.42 7.82 5.34
C ASN A 52 10.64 7.06 6.42
N ILE A 53 9.41 7.46 6.69
CA ILE A 53 8.50 6.83 7.63
C ILE A 53 7.26 6.33 6.90
N THR A 54 6.71 5.19 7.34
CA THR A 54 5.40 4.76 6.85
C THR A 54 4.34 5.41 7.72
N PRO A 55 3.66 6.48 7.27
CA PRO A 55 2.65 7.12 8.09
C PRO A 55 1.48 6.15 8.33
N PRO A 56 0.83 6.20 9.50
CA PRO A 56 -0.45 5.53 9.69
C PRO A 56 -1.43 6.07 8.65
N MET A 57 -2.04 5.17 7.87
CA MET A 57 -2.84 5.55 6.70
C MET A 57 -4.30 5.85 7.07
N PRO A 58 -4.77 7.10 6.88
CA PRO A 58 -6.20 7.40 6.94
C PRO A 58 -7.02 6.51 6.00
N GLN A 59 -8.22 6.11 6.43
CA GLN A 59 -9.17 5.30 5.67
C GLN A 59 -9.41 5.80 4.25
N GLU A 60 -9.52 7.12 4.15
CA GLU A 60 -9.78 7.86 2.92
C GLU A 60 -8.69 7.71 1.84
N PHE A 61 -7.47 7.33 2.22
CA PHE A 61 -6.37 7.10 1.27
C PHE A 61 -6.22 5.65 0.81
N GLN A 62 -6.74 4.67 1.55
CA GLN A 62 -6.55 3.24 1.24
C GLN A 62 -7.06 2.85 -0.15
N LYS A 63 -8.09 3.54 -0.66
CA LYS A 63 -8.68 3.31 -1.99
C LYS A 63 -8.13 4.24 -3.08
N ARG A 64 -7.25 5.17 -2.72
CA ARG A 64 -6.82 6.29 -3.59
C ARG A 64 -5.30 6.42 -3.72
N ALA A 65 -4.54 5.72 -2.90
CA ALA A 65 -3.08 5.77 -2.88
C ALA A 65 -2.47 4.37 -2.84
N LEU A 66 -1.37 4.21 -3.57
CA LEU A 66 -0.52 3.03 -3.53
C LEU A 66 0.73 3.32 -2.71
N PHE A 67 1.09 2.36 -1.85
CA PHE A 67 2.26 2.48 -0.98
C PHE A 67 3.23 1.36 -1.28
N PHE A 68 4.45 1.74 -1.65
CA PHE A 68 5.56 0.85 -1.89
C PHE A 68 6.60 1.04 -0.79
N GLN A 69 6.98 -0.05 -0.12
CA GLN A 69 8.07 -0.03 0.85
C GLN A 69 9.34 -0.53 0.15
N ALA A 70 10.26 0.39 -0.17
CA ALA A 70 11.59 0.03 -0.63
C ALA A 70 12.46 -0.29 0.60
N SER A 71 12.88 -1.55 0.73
CA SER A 71 13.76 -2.00 1.84
C SER A 71 15.20 -2.26 1.38
N ALA A 72 15.52 -1.97 0.11
CA ALA A 72 16.85 -2.12 -0.43
C ALA A 72 17.66 -0.85 -0.15
N SER A 73 18.89 -1.02 0.33
CA SER A 73 19.86 0.07 0.42
C SER A 73 20.70 0.09 -0.85
N LEU A 74 20.87 1.28 -1.43
CA LEU A 74 21.85 1.47 -2.50
C LEU A 74 23.26 1.32 -1.92
N ASN A 75 24.20 0.79 -2.73
CA ASN A 75 25.59 0.70 -2.33
C ASN A 75 26.19 2.10 -2.18
N GLN A 76 26.45 2.51 -0.94
CA GLN A 76 26.91 3.86 -0.61
C GLN A 76 28.29 4.17 -1.22
N GLU A 77 29.19 3.19 -1.30
CA GLU A 77 30.53 3.38 -1.89
C GLU A 77 30.44 3.71 -3.38
N GLY A 78 29.64 2.95 -4.14
CA GLY A 78 29.42 3.20 -5.57
C GLY A 78 28.70 4.53 -5.86
N CYS A 79 27.79 4.96 -4.97
CA CYS A 79 27.15 6.27 -5.06
C CYS A 79 28.13 7.44 -4.81
N ILE A 80 29.06 7.28 -3.87
CA ILE A 80 30.07 8.31 -3.54
C ILE A 80 31.12 8.46 -4.65
N HIS A 81 31.50 7.36 -5.32
CA HIS A 81 32.52 7.36 -6.38
C HIS A 81 32.02 7.80 -7.76
N GLY A 82 30.77 8.24 -7.89
CA GLY A 82 30.21 8.65 -9.19
C GLY A 82 29.96 7.49 -10.16
N GLU A 83 30.25 6.24 -9.75
CA GLU A 83 29.78 5.00 -10.37
C GLU A 83 28.28 4.76 -10.08
N GLY A 84 27.55 5.83 -9.83
CA GLY A 84 26.21 5.82 -9.27
C GLY A 84 25.14 5.37 -10.26
N THR A 85 23.94 5.20 -9.71
CA THR A 85 22.69 4.88 -10.41
C THR A 85 22.26 5.91 -11.46
N GLY A 86 23.00 7.01 -11.68
CA GLY A 86 22.63 8.07 -12.63
C GLY A 86 22.40 7.54 -14.05
N HIS A 87 23.30 6.70 -14.56
CA HIS A 87 23.13 6.06 -15.87
C HIS A 87 21.90 5.13 -15.92
N LEU A 88 21.54 4.48 -14.81
CA LEU A 88 20.32 3.68 -14.70
C LEU A 88 19.08 4.58 -14.70
N VAL A 89 19.11 5.69 -13.96
CA VAL A 89 18.02 6.68 -13.91
C VAL A 89 17.81 7.29 -15.29
N ASP A 90 18.89 7.67 -15.99
CA ASP A 90 18.84 8.21 -17.34
C ASP A 90 18.33 7.15 -18.33
N GLY A 91 18.82 5.91 -18.25
CA GLY A 91 18.37 4.81 -19.10
C GLY A 91 16.90 4.46 -18.91
N ILE A 92 16.43 4.41 -17.65
CA ILE A 92 15.02 4.18 -17.30
C ILE A 92 14.16 5.37 -17.77
N GLY A 93 14.61 6.60 -17.49
CA GLY A 93 13.88 7.83 -17.79
C GLY A 93 13.83 8.19 -19.28
N SER A 94 14.72 7.64 -20.10
CA SER A 94 14.79 7.92 -21.53
C SER A 94 14.37 6.71 -22.38
N ALA A 95 15.29 5.77 -22.64
CA ALA A 95 15.11 4.69 -23.61
C ALA A 95 13.99 3.73 -23.18
N PHE A 96 13.97 3.32 -21.91
CA PHE A 96 12.92 2.43 -21.40
C PHE A 96 11.55 3.13 -21.42
N TYR A 97 11.47 4.36 -20.90
CA TYR A 97 10.22 5.12 -20.91
C TYR A 97 9.68 5.37 -22.33
N ALA A 98 10.55 5.74 -23.26
CA ALA A 98 10.16 5.94 -24.66
C ALA A 98 9.60 4.66 -25.29
N GLU A 99 10.25 3.51 -25.05
CA GLU A 99 9.79 2.22 -25.56
C GLU A 99 8.48 1.77 -24.91
N TYR A 100 8.34 2.00 -23.60
CA TYR A 100 7.10 1.78 -22.88
C TYR A 100 5.95 2.60 -23.46
N VAL A 101 6.14 3.92 -23.64
CA VAL A 101 5.10 4.80 -24.21
C VAL A 101 4.75 4.38 -25.63
N ARG A 102 5.76 4.05 -26.46
CA ARG A 102 5.56 3.60 -27.85
C ARG A 102 4.64 2.38 -27.94
N ARG A 103 4.77 1.42 -27.00
CA ARG A 103 3.96 0.20 -26.95
C ARG A 103 2.62 0.41 -26.24
N ALA A 104 2.61 1.12 -25.12
CA ALA A 104 1.44 1.24 -24.25
C ALA A 104 0.41 2.24 -24.78
N ALA A 105 0.83 3.36 -25.36
CA ALA A 105 -0.07 4.41 -25.83
C ALA A 105 -1.16 3.90 -26.81
N PRO A 106 -0.85 3.12 -27.87
CA PRO A 106 -1.90 2.60 -28.75
C PRO A 106 -2.83 1.61 -28.03
N LEU A 107 -2.33 0.81 -27.08
CA LEU A 107 -3.14 -0.12 -26.30
C LEU A 107 -4.12 0.63 -25.39
N PHE A 108 -3.66 1.67 -24.70
CA PHE A 108 -4.54 2.53 -23.90
C PHE A 108 -5.58 3.24 -24.76
N LYS A 109 -5.18 3.75 -25.94
CA LYS A 109 -6.13 4.41 -26.85
C LYS A 109 -7.22 3.44 -27.31
N ALA A 110 -6.84 2.26 -27.78
CA ALA A 110 -7.79 1.24 -28.21
C ALA A 110 -8.73 0.80 -27.07
N ALA A 111 -8.20 0.67 -25.85
CA ALA A 111 -8.99 0.25 -24.71
C ALA A 111 -9.97 1.34 -24.23
N LEU A 112 -9.56 2.61 -24.25
CA LEU A 112 -10.45 3.75 -23.97
C LEU A 112 -11.56 3.89 -25.01
N ASP A 113 -11.28 3.61 -26.28
CA ASP A 113 -12.27 3.66 -27.35
C ASP A 113 -13.30 2.51 -27.23
N ALA A 114 -12.91 1.37 -26.63
CA ALA A 114 -13.77 0.19 -26.44
C ALA A 114 -14.61 0.23 -25.16
N ASP A 115 -14.08 0.78 -24.07
CA ASP A 115 -14.79 0.95 -22.80
C ASP A 115 -14.56 2.38 -22.23
N PRO A 116 -15.37 3.35 -22.65
CA PRO A 116 -15.25 4.73 -22.18
C PRO A 116 -15.82 4.95 -20.77
N ILE A 117 -16.48 3.96 -20.14
CA ILE A 117 -17.30 4.16 -18.93
C ILE A 117 -16.70 3.49 -17.66
N GLY A 118 -15.73 2.58 -17.77
CA GLY A 118 -14.68 2.48 -16.75
C GLY A 118 -14.51 1.16 -15.99
N ASP A 119 -14.34 0.05 -16.70
CA ASP A 119 -13.71 -1.17 -16.15
C ASP A 119 -12.30 -1.40 -16.73
N LEU A 120 -11.69 -0.35 -17.31
CA LEU A 120 -10.35 -0.43 -17.89
C LEU A 120 -9.28 -0.72 -16.83
N ASP A 121 -8.74 -1.93 -16.88
CA ASP A 121 -7.61 -2.35 -16.06
C ASP A 121 -6.28 -1.80 -16.62
N VAL A 122 -6.03 -0.51 -16.34
CA VAL A 122 -4.82 0.18 -16.78
C VAL A 122 -3.52 -0.46 -16.27
N TYR A 123 -3.59 -1.11 -15.10
CA TYR A 123 -2.47 -1.80 -14.47
C TYR A 123 -2.05 -3.02 -15.28
N ARG A 124 -3.02 -3.76 -15.82
CA ARG A 124 -2.76 -4.92 -16.68
C ARG A 124 -2.11 -4.55 -18.00
N ILE A 125 -2.62 -3.52 -18.67
CA ILE A 125 -2.03 -3.02 -19.91
C ILE A 125 -0.58 -2.57 -19.67
N SER A 126 -0.37 -1.79 -18.61
CA SER A 126 0.96 -1.31 -18.23
C SER A 126 1.91 -2.46 -17.91
N SER A 127 1.50 -3.37 -17.04
CA SER A 127 2.32 -4.51 -16.60
C SER A 127 2.70 -5.43 -17.76
N GLN A 128 1.75 -5.78 -18.63
CA GLN A 128 2.04 -6.62 -19.80
C GLN A 128 2.98 -5.93 -20.78
N THR A 129 2.86 -4.61 -20.95
CA THR A 129 3.78 -3.85 -21.81
C THR A 129 5.21 -3.89 -21.26
N ILE A 130 5.38 -3.69 -19.96
CA ILE A 130 6.68 -3.77 -19.29
C ILE A 130 7.29 -5.17 -19.43
N LEU A 131 6.50 -6.22 -19.22
CA LEU A 131 6.95 -7.60 -19.39
C LEU A 131 7.41 -7.88 -20.82
N GLY A 132 6.67 -7.42 -21.84
CA GLY A 132 7.10 -7.58 -23.23
C GLY A 132 8.41 -6.86 -23.55
N ILE A 133 8.74 -5.76 -22.85
CA ILE A 133 10.04 -5.10 -22.98
C ILE A 133 11.15 -5.94 -22.32
N PHE A 134 10.88 -6.53 -21.15
CA PHE A 134 11.84 -7.41 -20.49
C PHE A 134 12.08 -8.69 -21.31
N ASP A 135 11.02 -9.29 -21.86
CA ASP A 135 11.10 -10.46 -22.74
C ASP A 135 12.02 -10.18 -23.94
N ASP A 136 11.82 -9.06 -24.63
CA ASP A 136 12.65 -8.67 -25.79
C ASP A 136 14.12 -8.37 -25.40
N SER A 137 14.35 -7.93 -24.16
CA SER A 137 15.70 -7.69 -23.65
C SER A 137 16.46 -8.97 -23.30
N GLY A 138 15.77 -10.12 -23.20
CA GLY A 138 16.32 -11.39 -22.73
C GLY A 138 16.64 -11.42 -21.23
N CYS A 139 16.33 -10.33 -20.49
CA CYS A 139 16.60 -10.18 -19.08
C CYS A 139 15.28 -10.16 -18.30
N ASN A 140 14.78 -11.35 -17.96
CA ASN A 140 13.56 -11.51 -17.16
C ASN A 140 13.90 -11.92 -15.73
N PRO A 141 13.83 -11.01 -14.75
CA PRO A 141 13.98 -11.39 -13.35
C PRO A 141 12.88 -12.37 -12.93
N GLU A 142 13.22 -13.39 -12.13
CA GLU A 142 12.25 -14.44 -11.72
C GLU A 142 11.01 -13.91 -10.97
N TRP A 143 11.11 -12.72 -10.38
CA TRP A 143 10.04 -12.10 -9.61
C TRP A 143 9.03 -11.33 -10.48
N VAL A 144 9.32 -11.08 -11.76
CA VAL A 144 8.39 -10.35 -12.64
C VAL A 144 7.18 -11.22 -12.97
N ARG A 145 5.99 -10.62 -12.87
CA ARG A 145 4.72 -11.28 -13.18
C ARG A 145 3.70 -10.26 -13.70
N PRO A 146 2.68 -10.69 -14.46
CA PRO A 146 1.58 -9.81 -14.80
C PRO A 146 0.85 -9.35 -13.54
N LEU A 147 0.49 -8.07 -13.51
CA LEU A 147 -0.26 -7.43 -12.44
C LEU A 147 -1.54 -6.79 -12.98
N CYS A 148 -2.62 -6.84 -12.21
CA CYS A 148 -3.91 -6.20 -12.50
C CYS A 148 -4.35 -5.27 -11.37
N VAL A 149 -5.45 -4.53 -11.56
CA VAL A 149 -6.04 -3.69 -10.52
C VAL A 149 -6.26 -4.43 -9.19
N ASP A 150 -6.63 -5.71 -9.24
CA ASP A 150 -6.85 -6.55 -8.04
C ASP A 150 -5.55 -6.86 -7.29
N ASP A 151 -4.40 -6.86 -7.95
CA ASP A 151 -3.10 -7.03 -7.29
C ASP A 151 -2.73 -5.81 -6.42
N TYR A 152 -3.36 -4.67 -6.67
CA TYR A 152 -3.11 -3.42 -5.96
C TYR A 152 -4.20 -3.09 -4.94
N PHE A 153 -5.46 -3.21 -5.36
CA PHE A 153 -6.63 -2.80 -4.57
C PHE A 153 -7.56 -3.96 -4.21
N GLY A 154 -7.26 -5.17 -4.69
CA GLY A 154 -8.04 -6.34 -4.38
C GLY A 154 -7.82 -6.82 -2.94
N GLU A 155 -8.53 -7.88 -2.61
CA GLU A 155 -8.60 -8.38 -1.26
C GLU A 155 -7.27 -9.00 -0.78
N ALA A 156 -6.59 -9.71 -1.68
CA ALA A 156 -5.35 -10.42 -1.38
C ALA A 156 -4.21 -9.49 -0.90
N PRO A 157 -3.85 -8.40 -1.59
CA PRO A 157 -2.80 -7.49 -1.12
C PRO A 157 -3.18 -6.80 0.21
N MET A 158 -4.46 -6.46 0.43
CA MET A 158 -4.92 -5.91 1.71
C MET A 158 -4.77 -6.92 2.85
N CYS A 159 -5.18 -8.17 2.63
CA CYS A 159 -4.98 -9.26 3.60
C CYS A 159 -3.50 -9.49 3.90
N GLN A 160 -2.62 -9.46 2.89
CA GLN A 160 -1.18 -9.63 3.09
C GLN A 160 -0.56 -8.49 3.92
N ARG A 161 -1.02 -7.25 3.71
CA ARG A 161 -0.59 -6.09 4.51
C ARG A 161 -1.07 -6.22 5.96
N ALA A 162 -2.35 -6.53 6.17
CA ALA A 162 -2.91 -6.80 7.48
C ALA A 162 -2.14 -7.90 8.23
N ALA A 163 -1.84 -9.02 7.55
CA ALA A 163 -1.06 -10.11 8.11
C ALA A 163 0.34 -9.67 8.54
N ARG A 164 1.03 -8.90 7.69
CA ARG A 164 2.37 -8.37 7.98
C ARG A 164 2.36 -7.47 9.21
N ASP A 165 1.43 -6.53 9.27
CA ASP A 165 1.33 -5.57 10.38
C ASP A 165 0.94 -6.26 11.68
N LEU A 166 0.00 -7.21 11.62
CA LEU A 166 -0.38 -8.04 12.76
C LEU A 166 0.81 -8.87 13.26
N MET A 167 1.60 -9.47 12.36
CA MET A 167 2.76 -10.27 12.74
C MET A 167 3.93 -9.45 13.27
N ARG A 168 4.15 -8.23 12.75
CA ARG A 168 5.08 -7.26 13.34
C ARG A 168 4.65 -6.90 14.76
N TYR A 169 3.36 -6.59 14.95
CA TYR A 169 2.81 -6.29 16.27
C TYR A 169 2.88 -7.49 17.23
N PHE A 170 2.60 -8.71 16.74
CA PHE A 170 2.76 -9.95 17.50
C PHE A 170 4.19 -10.19 17.96
N THR A 171 5.16 -9.96 17.08
CA THR A 171 6.57 -10.16 17.40
C THR A 171 7.03 -9.22 18.51
N ALA A 172 6.62 -7.95 18.45
CA ALA A 172 6.94 -6.95 19.47
C ALA A 172 6.15 -7.14 20.78
N ASN A 173 4.88 -7.56 20.68
CA ASN A 173 3.92 -7.56 21.79
C ASN A 173 3.26 -8.93 21.98
N ARG A 174 4.02 -10.03 22.00
CA ARG A 174 3.48 -11.40 22.11
C ARG A 174 2.49 -11.56 23.25
N GLY A 175 2.78 -10.88 24.37
CA GLY A 175 1.87 -10.83 25.50
C GLY A 175 0.48 -10.41 25.02
N SER A 176 0.33 -9.27 24.37
CA SER A 176 -0.96 -8.67 24.01
C SER A 176 -1.97 -9.56 23.27
N PHE A 177 -1.58 -10.74 22.79
CA PHE A 177 -2.42 -11.68 22.08
C PHE A 177 -3.02 -12.72 23.03
N GLU A 178 -4.33 -12.87 22.95
CA GLU A 178 -5.13 -13.82 23.70
C GLU A 178 -5.94 -14.67 22.72
N ARG A 179 -5.87 -16.00 22.90
CA ARG A 179 -6.54 -16.98 22.06
C ARG A 179 -7.72 -17.57 22.80
N ASP A 180 -8.93 -17.40 22.28
CA ASP A 180 -10.12 -18.12 22.70
C ASP A 180 -10.52 -19.13 21.61
N ALA A 181 -10.03 -20.36 21.74
CA ALA A 181 -10.34 -21.42 20.79
C ALA A 181 -11.82 -21.86 20.83
N LYS A 182 -12.51 -21.68 21.98
CA LYS A 182 -13.92 -22.08 22.12
C LYS A 182 -14.84 -21.14 21.35
N LYS A 183 -14.55 -19.84 21.39
CA LYS A 183 -15.25 -18.82 20.59
C LYS A 183 -14.65 -18.62 19.21
N ASN A 184 -13.56 -19.33 18.88
CA ASN A 184 -12.82 -19.14 17.64
C ASN A 184 -12.43 -17.66 17.44
N GLN A 185 -11.91 -17.04 18.49
CA GLN A 185 -11.59 -15.62 18.54
C GLN A 185 -10.13 -15.40 18.93
N LEU A 186 -9.46 -14.52 18.19
CA LEU A 186 -8.21 -13.90 18.58
C LEU A 186 -8.51 -12.51 19.13
N ILE A 187 -7.98 -12.21 20.30
CA ILE A 187 -8.11 -10.92 20.97
C ILE A 187 -6.72 -10.31 21.07
N VAL A 188 -6.55 -9.11 20.54
CA VAL A 188 -5.28 -8.38 20.56
C VAL A 188 -5.49 -7.09 21.34
N ARG A 189 -4.81 -6.96 22.48
CA ARG A 189 -4.93 -5.80 23.36
C ARG A 189 -3.80 -4.79 23.11
N CYS A 190 -4.09 -3.52 23.29
CA CYS A 190 -3.09 -2.48 23.42
C CYS A 190 -3.38 -1.68 24.69
N SER A 191 -2.36 -1.01 25.24
CA SER A 191 -2.56 -0.11 26.36
C SER A 191 -3.46 1.04 25.92
N SER A 192 -4.54 1.30 26.65
CA SER A 192 -5.43 2.42 26.35
C SER A 192 -4.64 3.73 26.32
N GLY A 193 -4.75 4.48 25.22
CA GLY A 193 -4.01 5.74 25.02
C GLY A 193 -2.69 5.61 24.27
N ASP A 194 -2.24 4.39 23.93
CA ASP A 194 -1.17 4.18 22.95
C ASP A 194 -1.72 4.38 21.53
N ARG A 195 -1.70 5.63 21.08
CA ARG A 195 -2.23 6.02 19.76
C ARG A 195 -1.59 5.27 18.61
N ASN A 196 -0.30 4.90 18.73
CA ASN A 196 0.40 4.20 17.67
C ASN A 196 -0.11 2.76 17.57
N ALA A 197 -0.23 2.06 18.70
CA ALA A 197 -0.80 0.71 18.73
C ALA A 197 -2.27 0.70 18.29
N GLU A 198 -3.08 1.67 18.75
CA GLU A 198 -4.48 1.80 18.35
C GLU A 198 -4.61 2.04 16.84
N ASN A 199 -3.78 2.92 16.25
CA ASN A 199 -3.78 3.16 14.80
C ASN A 199 -3.39 1.92 13.99
N VAL A 200 -2.41 1.14 14.45
CA VAL A 200 -2.02 -0.12 13.79
C VAL A 200 -3.18 -1.13 13.82
N LEU A 201 -3.78 -1.35 15.00
CA LEU A 201 -4.86 -2.32 15.16
C LEU A 201 -6.13 -1.92 14.37
N LYS A 202 -6.47 -0.63 14.37
CA LYS A 202 -7.54 -0.09 13.54
C LYS A 202 -7.24 -0.25 12.05
N GLY A 203 -6.01 0.04 11.62
CA GLY A 203 -5.57 -0.18 10.24
C GLY A 203 -5.73 -1.64 9.81
N ILE A 204 -5.39 -2.60 10.69
CA ILE A 204 -5.57 -4.04 10.44
C ILE A 204 -7.04 -4.39 10.25
N GLU A 205 -7.94 -3.94 11.13
CA GLU A 205 -9.39 -4.18 11.01
C GLU A 205 -9.95 -3.74 9.66
N MET A 206 -9.56 -2.54 9.22
CA MET A 206 -10.05 -1.95 7.97
C MET A 206 -9.55 -2.66 6.71
N MET A 207 -8.41 -3.34 6.80
CA MET A 207 -7.84 -4.12 5.68
C MET A 207 -8.38 -5.55 5.63
N LEU A 208 -8.96 -6.04 6.71
CA LEU A 208 -9.47 -7.41 6.78
C LEU A 208 -10.90 -7.50 6.21
N PRO A 209 -11.17 -8.45 5.32
CA PRO A 209 -12.51 -8.68 4.79
C PRO A 209 -13.54 -9.08 5.86
N PRO A 210 -14.85 -8.91 5.60
CA PRO A 210 -15.91 -9.20 6.58
C PRO A 210 -15.88 -10.62 7.18
N ARG A 211 -15.40 -11.62 6.42
CA ARG A 211 -15.28 -13.01 6.90
C ARG A 211 -14.32 -13.19 8.09
N PHE A 212 -13.42 -12.24 8.31
CA PHE A 212 -12.52 -12.24 9.46
C PHE A 212 -13.19 -11.74 10.74
N GLU A 213 -14.42 -11.19 10.65
CA GLU A 213 -15.18 -10.63 11.78
C GLU A 213 -14.28 -9.74 12.65
N ALA A 214 -13.49 -8.90 11.99
CA ALA A 214 -12.56 -8.01 12.66
C ALA A 214 -13.35 -6.82 13.24
N GLU A 215 -13.18 -6.58 14.53
CA GLU A 215 -13.82 -5.46 15.22
C GLU A 215 -12.81 -4.79 16.14
N PHE A 216 -12.58 -3.50 15.92
CA PHE A 216 -11.77 -2.67 16.80
C PHE A 216 -12.66 -1.89 17.77
N SER A 217 -12.30 -1.98 19.04
CA SER A 217 -12.78 -1.11 20.12
C SER A 217 -11.57 -0.47 20.81
N PRO A 218 -11.71 0.67 21.51
CA PRO A 218 -10.58 1.32 22.16
C PRO A 218 -9.76 0.35 23.03
N GLY A 219 -8.47 0.17 22.69
CA GLY A 219 -7.58 -0.75 23.39
C GLY A 219 -7.63 -2.22 22.92
N MET A 220 -8.47 -2.60 21.96
CA MET A 220 -8.71 -4.00 21.62
C MET A 220 -9.18 -4.24 20.18
N LEU A 221 -8.47 -5.14 19.49
CA LEU A 221 -8.93 -5.75 18.24
C LEU A 221 -9.39 -7.18 18.51
N THR A 222 -10.57 -7.54 18.02
CA THR A 222 -11.03 -8.93 17.98
C THR A 222 -11.17 -9.39 16.54
N CYS A 223 -10.88 -10.66 16.28
CA CYS A 223 -10.98 -11.26 14.95
C CYS A 223 -11.15 -12.78 15.03
N ARG A 224 -11.63 -13.38 13.94
CA ARG A 224 -11.86 -14.81 13.81
C ARG A 224 -10.54 -15.58 13.77
N LEU A 225 -10.30 -16.42 14.78
CA LEU A 225 -9.02 -17.08 15.02
C LEU A 225 -8.54 -17.90 13.82
N HIS A 226 -9.36 -18.81 13.30
CA HIS A 226 -8.92 -19.70 12.21
C HIS A 226 -8.55 -18.96 10.92
N GLU A 227 -9.30 -17.91 10.57
CA GLU A 227 -9.01 -17.11 9.37
C GLU A 227 -7.67 -16.39 9.55
N ILE A 228 -7.40 -15.83 10.73
CA ILE A 228 -6.14 -15.15 11.02
C ILE A 228 -4.96 -16.14 11.08
N GLU A 229 -5.13 -17.31 11.70
CA GLU A 229 -4.08 -18.35 11.74
C GLU A 229 -3.76 -18.85 10.32
N LYS A 230 -4.77 -19.01 9.46
CA LYS A 230 -4.61 -19.38 8.05
C LYS A 230 -3.90 -18.28 7.26
N LEU A 231 -4.31 -17.03 7.45
CA LEU A 231 -3.73 -15.86 6.79
C LEU A 231 -2.25 -15.66 7.18
N CYS A 232 -1.94 -15.73 8.48
CA CYS A 232 -0.60 -15.48 9.00
C CYS A 232 0.31 -16.73 8.93
N ARG A 233 -0.25 -17.91 8.65
CA ARG A 233 0.43 -19.21 8.70
C ARG A 233 1.10 -19.47 10.06
N VAL A 234 0.46 -19.02 11.14
CA VAL A 234 0.95 -19.14 12.52
C VAL A 234 -0.18 -19.63 13.40
N ARG A 235 0.14 -20.50 14.37
CA ARG A 235 -0.76 -20.80 15.48
C ARG A 235 -0.40 -19.94 16.68
N PHE A 236 -1.32 -19.07 17.10
CA PHE A 236 -1.09 -18.24 18.28
C PHE A 236 -1.09 -19.13 19.53
N SER A 237 -0.09 -18.95 20.38
CA SER A 237 -0.02 -19.65 21.67
C SER A 237 -1.14 -19.13 22.59
N PRO A 238 -1.77 -19.99 23.40
CA PRO A 238 -2.58 -19.52 24.51
C PRO A 238 -1.70 -18.63 25.40
N ARG A 239 -2.16 -17.42 25.73
CA ARG A 239 -1.55 -16.68 26.83
C ARG A 239 -1.84 -17.49 28.10
N ASP A 240 -0.79 -17.80 28.87
CA ASP A 240 -0.98 -18.22 30.27
C ASP A 240 -1.84 -17.15 30.94
N GLY A 241 -3.06 -17.52 31.27
CA GLY A 241 -4.12 -16.58 31.59
C GLY A 241 -3.74 -15.58 32.68
N TRP A 242 -4.35 -14.40 32.57
CA TRP A 242 -4.45 -13.31 33.54
C TRP A 242 -4.70 -13.76 35.00
N TRP A 243 -5.18 -14.99 35.20
CA TRP A 243 -5.43 -15.66 36.48
C TRP A 243 -4.19 -15.94 37.36
N ARG A 244 -2.95 -15.78 36.88
CA ARG A 244 -1.77 -15.88 37.77
C ARG A 244 -1.54 -14.64 38.66
N ARG A 245 -2.24 -13.53 38.45
CA ARG A 245 -2.12 -12.34 39.32
C ARG A 245 -2.95 -12.39 40.62
N PHE A 246 -3.80 -13.41 40.80
CA PHE A 246 -4.63 -13.59 42.00
C PHE A 246 -4.32 -14.88 42.80
N ARG A 247 -3.19 -15.53 42.51
CA ARG A 247 -2.64 -16.64 43.33
C ARG A 247 -1.19 -16.34 43.73
N GLY A 248 -0.99 -15.16 44.32
CA GLY A 248 0.19 -14.82 45.12
C GLY A 248 -0.24 -14.63 46.55
#